data_AF-A0A3E3DVN2-F1
#
_entry.id   AF-A0A3E3DVN2-F1
#
_cell.length_a   1.000
_cell.length_b   1.000
_cell.length_c   1.000
_cell.angle_alpha   90.00
_cell.angle_beta   90.00
_cell.angle_gamma   90.00
#
_symmetry.space_group_name_H-M   'P 1'
#
loop_
_entity.id
_entity.type
_entity.pdbx_description
1 polymer ?
#
loop_
_entity_poly.entity_id
_entity_poly.type
_entity_poly.pdbx_seq_one_letter_code
_entity_poly.pdbx_strand_id
1 'polypeptide(L)'
;MSFTAGAEYGEYLHSLDENENGKHNHYYYSPVIQQVQQTNRGTVYGNYNKQYKIQTDNSGEGKGHNNIQPCIGTYIWRRIS
;
A
#
# COMPACT_ATOMS: atom_id res chain seq x y z
N MET A 1 -14.34 31.78 -20.20
CA MET A 1 -13.44 31.33 -19.12
C MET A 1 -12.34 32.36 -18.97
N SER A 2 -12.13 32.89 -17.76
CA SER A 2 -11.03 33.83 -17.45
C SER A 2 -9.93 33.06 -16.73
N PHE A 3 -8.67 33.25 -17.14
CA PHE A 3 -7.51 32.66 -16.48
C PHE A 3 -6.84 33.76 -15.64
N THR A 4 -7.20 33.83 -14.36
CA THR A 4 -6.62 34.79 -13.40
C THR A 4 -5.51 34.14 -12.60
N ALA A 5 -4.36 34.81 -12.48
CA ALA A 5 -3.27 34.39 -11.62
C ALA A 5 -3.58 34.67 -10.13
N GLY A 6 -2.80 34.06 -9.23
CA GLY A 6 -2.84 34.31 -7.78
C GLY A 6 -3.63 33.29 -6.95
N ALA A 7 -4.09 32.19 -7.56
CA ALA A 7 -4.62 31.07 -6.81
C ALA A 7 -3.49 30.32 -6.08
N GLU A 8 -3.80 29.85 -4.87
CA GLU A 8 -2.87 29.13 -3.98
C GLU A 8 -3.16 27.63 -4.03
N TYR A 9 -2.10 26.83 -4.05
CA TYR A 9 -2.16 25.36 -4.12
C TYR A 9 -0.96 24.72 -3.43
N GLY A 10 -1.03 23.41 -3.19
CA GLY A 10 0.06 22.60 -2.65
C GLY A 10 -0.12 22.25 -1.17
N GLU A 11 0.65 21.26 -0.72
CA GLU A 11 0.59 20.71 0.63
C GLU A 11 2.01 20.48 1.16
N TYR A 12 2.25 20.73 2.44
CA TYR A 12 3.56 20.49 3.07
C TYR A 12 3.84 19.00 3.31
N LEU A 13 2.80 18.25 3.70
CA LEU A 13 2.85 16.84 4.00
C LEU A 13 1.73 16.16 3.21
N HIS A 14 2.00 14.98 2.66
CA HIS A 14 1.02 14.21 1.91
C HIS A 14 0.93 12.78 2.48
N SER A 15 -0.29 12.34 2.79
CA SER A 15 -0.59 10.97 3.19
C SER A 15 -1.31 10.26 2.04
N LEU A 16 -0.79 9.10 1.64
CA LEU A 16 -1.42 8.29 0.60
C LEU A 16 -2.80 7.80 1.04
N ASP A 17 -3.76 7.86 0.13
CA ASP A 17 -5.07 7.22 0.27
C ASP A 17 -5.17 5.88 -0.49
N GLU A 18 -6.30 5.22 -0.35
CA GLU A 18 -6.56 3.93 -1.00
C GLU A 18 -6.68 4.01 -2.53
N ASN A 19 -7.01 5.18 -3.08
CA ASN A 19 -7.11 5.43 -4.52
C ASN A 19 -5.73 5.63 -5.15
N GLU A 20 -4.76 6.09 -4.37
CA GLU A 20 -3.36 6.25 -4.76
C GLU A 20 -2.57 4.94 -4.69
N ASN A 21 -3.13 3.91 -4.08
CA ASN A 21 -2.52 2.59 -4.06
C ASN A 21 -2.64 1.92 -5.44
N GLY A 22 -1.50 1.59 -6.03
CA GLY A 22 -1.45 0.94 -7.33
C GLY A 22 -2.25 -0.38 -7.34
N LYS A 23 -2.88 -0.67 -8.49
CA LYS A 23 -3.54 -1.97 -8.71
C LYS A 23 -2.51 -3.08 -8.54
N HIS A 24 -2.79 -3.99 -7.62
CA HIS A 24 -1.95 -5.14 -7.35
C HIS A 24 -2.82 -6.39 -7.19
N ASN A 25 -2.20 -7.56 -7.35
CA ASN A 25 -2.87 -8.85 -7.20
C ASN A 25 -2.06 -9.74 -6.27
N HIS A 26 -2.76 -10.61 -5.54
CA HIS A 26 -2.15 -11.58 -4.66
C HIS A 26 -2.32 -12.98 -5.25
N TYR A 27 -1.21 -13.68 -5.49
CA TYR A 27 -1.23 -15.07 -5.94
C TYR A 27 -1.25 -16.00 -4.73
N TYR A 28 -2.43 -16.55 -4.43
CA TYR A 28 -2.59 -17.52 -3.34
C TYR A 28 -2.40 -18.95 -3.87
N TYR A 29 -1.43 -19.69 -3.33
CA TYR A 29 -1.41 -21.15 -3.46
C TYR A 29 -2.23 -21.76 -2.32
N SER A 30 -3.47 -22.18 -2.61
CA SER A 30 -4.24 -23.03 -1.70
C SER A 30 -3.66 -24.45 -1.78
N PRO A 31 -3.17 -25.05 -0.69
CA PRO A 31 -2.84 -26.47 -0.70
C PRO A 31 -4.15 -27.25 -0.88
N VAL A 32 -4.41 -27.70 -2.10
CA VAL A 32 -5.48 -28.66 -2.38
C VAL A 32 -5.23 -29.87 -1.49
N ILE A 33 -6.16 -30.18 -0.60
CA ILE A 33 -6.14 -31.41 0.20
C ILE A 33 -6.28 -32.58 -0.79
N GLN A 34 -5.18 -33.23 -1.12
CA GLN A 34 -5.19 -34.44 -1.93
C GLN A 34 -5.63 -35.60 -1.03
N GLN A 35 -6.70 -36.30 -1.42
CA GLN A 35 -7.15 -37.50 -0.71
C GLN A 35 -6.12 -38.61 -0.93
N VAL A 36 -5.30 -38.90 0.08
CA VAL A 36 -4.32 -39.98 0.00
C VAL A 36 -5.04 -41.31 0.27
N GLN A 37 -4.92 -42.27 -0.65
CA GLN A 37 -5.50 -43.60 -0.48
C GLN A 37 -4.90 -44.28 0.75
N GLN A 38 -5.77 -44.83 1.61
CA GLN A 38 -5.39 -45.56 2.81
C GLN A 38 -4.60 -46.82 2.43
N THR A 39 -3.34 -46.92 2.85
CA THR A 39 -2.62 -48.20 2.80
C THR A 39 -2.87 -48.94 4.11
N ASN A 40 -3.16 -50.25 4.02
CA ASN A 40 -3.72 -51.09 5.08
C ASN A 40 -2.79 -51.39 6.28
N ARG A 41 -1.87 -50.49 6.65
CA ARG A 41 -0.97 -50.66 7.80
C ARG A 41 -0.64 -49.33 8.46
N GLY A 42 -1.33 -49.04 9.55
CA GLY A 42 -0.90 -48.01 10.50
C GLY A 42 -1.16 -46.57 10.06
N THR A 43 -1.29 -45.71 11.05
CA THR A 43 -1.77 -44.32 11.04
C THR A 43 -1.45 -43.51 9.78
N VAL A 44 -2.49 -42.90 9.23
CA VAL A 44 -2.47 -41.97 8.09
C VAL A 44 -1.49 -40.82 8.37
N TYR A 45 -0.38 -40.76 7.63
CA TYR A 45 0.40 -39.53 7.49
C TYR A 45 -0.37 -38.59 6.57
N GLY A 46 -1.23 -37.77 7.17
CA GLY A 46 -2.08 -36.86 6.41
C GLY A 46 -2.43 -35.64 7.22
N ASN A 47 -1.44 -34.84 7.60
CA ASN A 47 -1.72 -33.45 7.94
C ASN A 47 -0.45 -32.59 7.95
N TYR A 48 0.01 -32.18 6.77
CA TYR A 48 0.79 -30.95 6.69
C TYR A 48 -0.16 -29.77 6.51
N ASN A 49 -1.09 -29.56 7.46
CA ASN A 49 -1.60 -28.23 7.75
C ASN A 49 -0.46 -27.43 8.39
N LYS A 50 0.61 -27.16 7.62
CA LYS A 50 1.34 -25.92 7.84
C LYS A 50 0.32 -24.87 7.42
N GLN A 51 -0.30 -24.21 8.39
CA GLN A 51 -0.93 -22.92 8.16
C GLN A 51 0.16 -22.03 7.56
N TYR A 52 0.30 -22.05 6.24
CA TYR A 52 0.97 -20.98 5.53
C TYR A 52 0.05 -19.80 5.78
N LYS A 53 0.41 -18.95 6.74
CA LYS A 53 -0.20 -17.64 6.92
C LYS A 53 -0.07 -16.91 5.60
N ILE A 54 -1.08 -17.03 4.72
CA ILE A 54 -1.19 -16.15 3.56
C ILE A 54 -1.85 -14.89 4.08
N GLN A 55 -1.09 -14.14 4.87
CA GLN A 55 -1.50 -12.89 5.45
C GLN A 55 -0.98 -11.77 4.56
N THR A 56 -1.88 -10.91 4.12
CA THR A 56 -1.53 -9.60 3.57
C THR A 56 -1.47 -8.63 4.75
N ASP A 57 -0.38 -7.87 4.84
CA ASP A 57 -0.26 -6.80 5.84
C ASP A 57 -0.80 -5.49 5.28
N ASN A 58 -1.06 -4.53 6.18
CA ASN A 58 -1.50 -3.21 5.80
C ASN A 58 -0.39 -2.49 5.03
N SER A 59 -0.71 -1.99 3.84
CA SER A 59 0.15 -1.08 3.08
C SER A 59 -0.23 0.36 3.41
N GLY A 60 0.78 1.22 3.59
CA GLY A 60 0.57 2.60 3.99
C GLY A 60 0.23 2.68 5.48
N GLU A 61 1.21 3.08 6.30
CA GLU A 61 1.03 3.22 7.75
C GLU A 61 0.14 4.42 8.15
N GLY A 62 -0.63 4.98 7.20
CA GLY A 62 -1.40 6.21 7.36
C GLY A 62 -0.56 7.46 7.68
N LYS A 63 0.77 7.35 7.58
CA LYS A 63 1.72 8.42 7.88
C LYS A 63 2.01 9.22 6.63
N GLY A 64 1.89 10.54 6.75
CA GLY A 64 2.27 11.43 5.68
C GLY A 64 3.78 11.52 5.50
N HIS A 65 4.23 11.74 4.27
CA HIS A 65 5.62 12.03 3.94
C HIS A 65 5.79 13.49 3.52
N ASN A 66 7.01 14.00 3.71
CA ASN A 66 7.37 15.34 3.27
C ASN A 66 7.09 15.49 1.76
N ASN A 67 6.35 16.53 1.40
CA ASN A 67 6.01 16.85 0.01
C ASN A 67 6.73 18.12 -0.48
N ILE A 68 7.58 18.72 0.36
CA ILE A 68 8.44 19.85 -0.02
C ILE A 68 9.78 19.31 -0.52
N GLN A 69 10.07 19.56 -1.80
CA GLN A 69 11.40 19.31 -2.37
C GLN A 69 12.46 20.19 -1.68
N PRO A 70 13.75 19.82 -1.72
CA PRO A 70 14.83 20.65 -1.15
C PRO A 70 14.76 22.09 -1.66
N CYS A 71 14.72 23.05 -0.75
CA CYS A 71 14.56 24.47 -1.07
C CYS A 71 15.24 25.36 -0.03
N ILE A 72 15.32 26.66 -0.35
CA ILE A 72 15.81 27.70 0.55
C ILE A 72 14.68 28.73 0.78
N GLY A 73 14.39 29.02 2.04
CA GLY A 73 13.42 30.05 2.41
C GLY A 73 13.97 31.45 2.15
N THR A 74 13.19 32.31 1.52
CA THR A 74 13.53 33.72 1.28
C THR A 74 12.30 34.60 1.39
N TYR A 75 12.51 35.91 1.59
CA TYR A 75 11.43 36.88 1.57
C TYR A 75 11.10 37.29 0.14
N ILE A 76 9.82 37.19 -0.23
CA ILE A 76 9.29 37.66 -1.52
C ILE A 76 8.42 38.88 -1.24
N TRP A 77 8.78 40.03 -1.82
CA TRP A 77 8.04 41.28 -1.66
C TRP A 77 7.29 41.63 -2.94
N ARG A 78 6.00 41.96 -2.81
CA ARG A 78 5.19 42.49 -3.90
C ARG A 78 5.04 44.01 -3.75
N ARG A 79 5.38 44.77 -4.79
CA ARG A 79 5.10 46.21 -4.85
C ARG A 79 3.58 46.43 -5.00
N ILE A 80 3.00 47.27 -4.16
CA ILE A 80 1.55 47.52 -4.10
C ILE A 80 1.12 48.91 -4.60
N SER A 81 2.08 49.79 -4.94
CA SER A 81 1.90 51.15 -5.46
C SER A 81 3.18 51.66 -6.10
#